data_AF-A0A430R0C1-F1
#
_entry.id   AF-A0A430R0C1-F1
#
_cell.length_a   1.000
_cell.length_b   1.000
_cell.length_c   1.000
_cell.angle_alpha   90.00
_cell.angle_beta   90.00
_cell.angle_gamma   90.00
#
_symmetry.space_group_name_H-M   'P 1'
#
loop_
_entity.id
_entity.type
_entity.pdbx_description
1 polymer ?
#
loop_
_entity_poly.entity_id
_entity_poly.type
_entity_poly.pdbx_seq_one_letter_code
_entity_poly.pdbx_strand_id
1 'polypeptide(L)'
;VVHRVRSSLAQVRARDRALLAQDLKGIYGARSRVEALEALERLKEAWGSRYPSLVAAWWENSGALLRFYDYPQVLWPYLRSTNLMERFIRE
;
A
#
# COMPACT_ATOMS: atom_id res chain seq x y z
N VAL A 1 -2.89 7.09 0.71
CA VAL A 1 -1.97 6.10 0.09
C VAL A 1 -0.64 6.73 -0.31
N VAL A 2 -0.64 7.80 -1.12
CA VAL A 2 0.58 8.46 -1.62
C VAL A 2 1.52 8.92 -0.49
N HIS A 3 0.98 9.47 0.60
CA HIS A 3 1.78 9.88 1.76
C HIS A 3 2.47 8.69 2.44
N ARG A 4 1.77 7.56 2.57
CA ARG A 4 2.34 6.31 3.11
C ARG A 4 3.46 5.78 2.21
N VAL A 5 3.26 5.78 0.89
CA VAL A 5 4.33 5.40 -0.06
C VAL A 5 5.55 6.32 0.10
N ARG A 6 5.34 7.65 0.15
CA ARG A 6 6.44 8.62 0.35
C ARG A 6 7.17 8.40 1.67
N SER A 7 6.43 8.19 2.76
CA SER A 7 6.99 7.89 4.09
C SER A 7 7.81 6.60 4.08
N SER A 8 7.27 5.52 3.50
CA SER A 8 7.97 4.24 3.33
C SER A 8 9.26 4.38 2.52
N LEU A 9 9.25 5.15 1.43
CA LEU A 9 10.44 5.38 0.60
C LEU A 9 11.51 6.23 1.30
N ALA A 10 11.12 7.10 2.24
CA ALA A 10 12.05 7.89 3.04
C ALA A 10 12.81 7.03 4.07
N GLN A 11 12.20 5.94 4.54
CA GLN A 11 12.78 5.04 5.55
C GLN A 11 13.75 3.99 5.00
N VAL A 12 13.84 3.85 3.67
CA VAL A 12 14.68 2.83 3.03
C VAL A 12 15.90 3.43 2.32
N ARG A 13 16.88 2.56 2.03
CA ARG A 13 18.12 2.96 1.36
C ARG A 13 17.80 3.42 -0.08
N ALA A 14 18.55 4.41 -0.57
CA ALA A 14 18.31 5.01 -1.89
C ALA A 14 18.25 3.97 -3.02
N ARG A 15 19.15 2.96 -2.99
CA ARG A 15 19.20 1.87 -3.97
C ARG A 15 17.95 1.00 -4.02
N ASP A 16 17.20 0.93 -2.92
CA ASP A 16 16.04 0.06 -2.77
C ASP A 16 14.72 0.79 -3.10
N ARG A 17 14.74 2.14 -3.14
CA ARG A 17 13.55 2.98 -3.33
C ARG A 17 12.79 2.69 -4.61
N ALA A 18 13.49 2.51 -5.73
CA ALA A 18 12.85 2.32 -7.04
C ALA A 18 12.10 0.97 -7.12
N LEU A 19 12.72 -0.10 -6.61
CA LEU A 19 12.10 -1.43 -6.57
C LEU A 19 10.94 -1.45 -5.57
N LEU A 20 11.16 -0.93 -4.36
CA LEU A 20 10.10 -0.86 -3.36
C LEU A 20 8.91 -0.03 -3.84
N ALA A 21 9.13 1.08 -4.56
CA ALA A 21 8.05 1.87 -5.12
C ALA A 21 7.21 1.09 -6.13
N GLN A 22 7.81 0.22 -6.93
CA GLN A 22 7.08 -0.65 -7.85
C GLN A 22 6.25 -1.70 -7.11
N ASP A 23 6.83 -2.36 -6.10
CA ASP A 23 6.11 -3.37 -5.32
C ASP A 23 4.94 -2.75 -4.56
N LEU A 24 5.14 -1.58 -3.95
CA LEU A 24 4.06 -0.84 -3.28
C LEU A 24 2.97 -0.39 -4.26
N LYS A 25 3.34 -0.04 -5.50
CA LYS A 25 2.37 0.29 -6.57
C LYS A 25 1.52 -0.92 -6.97
N GLY A 26 2.07 -2.12 -6.94
CA GLY A 26 1.34 -3.36 -7.19
C GLY A 26 0.16 -3.54 -6.23
N ILE A 27 0.31 -3.14 -4.97
CA ILE A 27 -0.70 -3.34 -3.92
C ILE A 27 -1.95 -2.48 -4.16
N TYR A 28 -1.78 -1.15 -4.30
CA TYR A 28 -2.93 -0.25 -4.48
C TYR A 28 -3.40 -0.15 -5.94
N GLY A 29 -2.58 -0.61 -6.88
CA GLY A 29 -2.88 -0.68 -8.31
C GLY A 29 -3.60 -1.95 -8.74
N ALA A 30 -3.68 -2.97 -7.87
CA ALA A 30 -4.35 -4.24 -8.13
C ALA A 30 -5.81 -4.07 -8.62
N ARG A 31 -6.31 -5.08 -9.34
CA ARG A 31 -7.67 -5.06 -9.90
C ARG A 31 -8.70 -5.72 -8.98
N SER A 32 -8.24 -6.41 -7.95
CA SER A 32 -9.09 -7.03 -6.93
C SER A 32 -8.43 -7.00 -5.56
N ARG A 33 -9.25 -7.20 -4.51
CA ARG A 33 -8.76 -7.34 -3.14
C ARG A 33 -7.82 -8.53 -3.00
N VAL A 34 -8.08 -9.63 -3.72
CA VAL A 34 -7.24 -10.83 -3.71
C VAL A 34 -5.88 -10.53 -4.30
N GLU A 35 -5.82 -9.94 -5.51
CA GLU A 35 -4.56 -9.54 -6.15
C GLU A 35 -3.74 -8.59 -5.26
N ALA A 36 -4.42 -7.68 -4.53
CA ALA A 36 -3.75 -6.75 -3.63
C ALA A 36 -3.14 -7.45 -2.40
N LEU A 37 -3.80 -8.49 -1.87
CA LEU A 37 -3.28 -9.30 -0.75
C LEU A 37 -2.12 -10.17 -1.21
N GLU A 38 -2.18 -10.75 -2.40
CA GLU A 38 -1.05 -11.49 -2.99
C GLU A 38 0.16 -10.56 -3.19
N ALA A 39 -0.05 -9.33 -3.64
CA ALA A 39 1.01 -8.34 -3.75
C ALA A 39 1.62 -7.95 -2.38
N LEU A 40 0.80 -7.89 -1.32
CA LEU A 40 1.28 -7.68 0.05
C LEU A 40 2.11 -8.86 0.56
N GLU A 41 1.73 -10.08 0.23
CA GLU A 41 2.49 -11.28 0.59
C GLU A 41 3.85 -11.30 -0.11
N ARG A 42 3.89 -11.00 -1.41
CA ARG A 42 5.14 -10.85 -2.17
C ARG A 42 6.03 -9.74 -1.62
N LEU A 43 5.43 -8.61 -1.20
CA LEU A 43 6.16 -7.53 -0.52
C LEU A 43 6.82 -8.04 0.77
N LYS A 44 6.09 -8.84 1.55
CA LYS A 44 6.59 -9.44 2.80
C LYS A 44 7.74 -10.41 2.53
N GLU A 45 7.65 -11.24 1.51
CA GLU A 45 8.73 -12.16 1.13
C GLU A 45 9.99 -11.39 0.66
N ALA A 46 9.81 -10.38 -0.20
CA ALA A 46 10.92 -9.63 -0.77
C ALA A 46 11.61 -8.69 0.24
N TRP A 47 10.83 -8.05 1.11
CA TRP A 47 11.33 -6.97 1.97
C TRP A 47 11.26 -7.26 3.46
N GLY A 48 10.55 -8.31 3.90
CA GLY A 48 10.31 -8.58 5.32
C GLY A 48 11.58 -8.82 6.13
N SER A 49 12.62 -9.39 5.53
CA SER A 49 13.93 -9.56 6.20
C SER A 49 14.71 -8.24 6.31
N ARG A 50 14.61 -7.34 5.31
CA ARG A 50 15.39 -6.09 5.25
C ARG A 50 14.71 -4.93 5.96
N TYR A 51 13.39 -4.86 5.88
CA TYR A 51 12.55 -3.79 6.40
C TYR A 51 11.30 -4.35 7.12
N PRO A 52 11.48 -5.14 8.20
CA PRO A 52 10.38 -5.81 8.90
C PRO A 52 9.32 -4.82 9.40
N SER A 53 9.72 -3.68 9.96
CA SER A 53 8.79 -2.67 10.46
C SER A 53 7.96 -2.01 9.35
N LEU A 54 8.54 -1.83 8.17
CA LEU A 54 7.83 -1.28 7.01
C LEU A 54 6.76 -2.27 6.54
N VAL A 55 7.15 -3.53 6.36
CA VAL A 55 6.23 -4.59 5.94
C VAL A 55 5.11 -4.78 6.96
N ALA A 56 5.43 -4.81 8.26
CA ALA A 56 4.44 -4.89 9.33
C ALA A 56 3.42 -3.73 9.24
N ALA A 57 3.90 -2.49 9.12
CA ALA A 57 3.02 -1.33 9.00
C ALA A 57 2.11 -1.40 7.76
N TRP A 58 2.58 -1.95 6.63
CA TRP A 58 1.74 -2.16 5.45
C TRP A 58 0.72 -3.28 5.65
N TRP A 59 1.10 -4.35 6.32
CA TRP A 59 0.21 -5.47 6.65
C TRP A 59 -0.91 -5.05 7.62
N GLU A 60 -0.56 -4.38 8.71
CA GLU A 60 -1.52 -3.90 9.72
C GLU A 60 -2.51 -2.87 9.14
N ASN A 61 -2.04 -2.03 8.20
CA ASN A 61 -2.89 -1.04 7.55
C ASN A 61 -3.57 -1.56 6.28
N SER A 62 -3.36 -2.81 5.88
CA SER A 62 -3.91 -3.38 4.64
C SER A 62 -5.44 -3.30 4.62
N GLY A 63 -6.12 -3.59 5.72
CA GLY A 63 -7.58 -3.50 5.80
C GLY A 63 -8.11 -2.10 5.47
N ALA A 64 -7.43 -1.06 5.97
CA ALA A 64 -7.74 0.34 5.66
C ALA A 64 -7.43 0.69 4.19
N LEU A 65 -6.27 0.25 3.70
CA LEU A 65 -5.81 0.54 2.33
C LEU A 65 -6.66 -0.15 1.26
N LEU A 66 -7.24 -1.30 1.57
CA LEU A 66 -8.00 -2.14 0.63
C LEU A 66 -9.53 -1.95 0.76
N ARG A 67 -10.01 -1.14 1.71
CA ARG A 67 -11.45 -0.88 1.91
C ARG A 67 -12.15 -0.29 0.70
N PHE A 68 -11.43 0.40 -0.19
CA PHE A 68 -12.03 0.96 -1.40
C PHE A 68 -12.60 -0.12 -2.34
N TYR A 69 -12.17 -1.39 -2.23
CA TYR A 69 -12.74 -2.50 -3.00
C TYR A 69 -14.19 -2.81 -2.64
N ASP A 70 -14.66 -2.36 -1.48
CA ASP A 70 -16.07 -2.50 -1.07
C ASP A 70 -16.98 -1.48 -1.79
N TYR A 71 -16.43 -0.58 -2.60
CA TYR A 71 -17.14 0.46 -3.36
C TYR A 71 -17.12 0.20 -4.88
N PRO A 72 -18.08 0.74 -5.64
CA PRO A 72 -18.10 0.63 -7.10
C PRO A 72 -16.80 1.12 -7.77
N GLN A 73 -16.37 0.41 -8.81
CA GLN A 73 -15.09 0.64 -9.50
C GLN A 73 -14.94 2.07 -10.05
N VAL A 74 -16.04 2.71 -10.45
CA VAL A 74 -16.07 4.10 -10.92
C VAL A 74 -15.55 5.08 -9.85
N LEU A 75 -15.66 4.74 -8.57
CA LEU A 75 -15.17 5.56 -7.46
C LEU A 75 -13.70 5.30 -7.12
N TRP A 76 -13.11 4.20 -7.61
CA TRP A 76 -11.74 3.81 -7.24
C TRP A 76 -10.69 4.87 -7.58
N PRO A 77 -10.69 5.53 -8.75
CA PRO A 77 -9.72 6.59 -9.02
C PRO A 77 -9.77 7.72 -7.98
N TYR A 78 -10.96 8.07 -7.51
CA TYR A 78 -11.16 9.11 -6.49
C TYR A 78 -10.73 8.63 -5.10
N LEU A 79 -11.06 7.39 -4.73
CA LEU A 79 -10.71 6.78 -3.44
C LEU A 79 -9.21 6.45 -3.32
N ARG A 80 -8.56 6.13 -4.45
CA ARG A 80 -7.12 5.84 -4.54
C ARG A 80 -6.29 7.12 -4.63
N SER A 81 -6.75 8.11 -5.41
CA SER A 81 -6.01 9.36 -5.66
C SER A 81 -6.09 10.35 -4.51
N THR A 82 -7.13 10.26 -3.68
CA THR A 82 -7.43 11.32 -2.73
C THR A 82 -7.20 10.86 -1.30
N ASN A 83 -6.56 11.76 -0.56
CA ASN A 83 -6.47 11.89 0.90
C ASN A 83 -7.76 11.60 1.72
N LEU A 84 -8.87 11.15 1.11
CA LEU A 84 -10.16 10.97 1.76
C LEU A 84 -10.15 9.78 2.74
N MET A 85 -9.50 8.66 2.41
CA MET A 85 -9.39 7.52 3.34
C MET A 85 -8.43 7.78 4.52
N GLU A 86 -7.42 8.65 4.37
CA GLU A 86 -6.55 9.05 5.50
C GLU A 86 -7.30 9.96 6.49
N ARG A 87 -8.31 10.71 6.02
CA ARG A 87 -9.17 11.57 6.85
C ARG A 87 -10.34 10.81 7.49
N PHE A 88 -10.85 9.76 6.84
CA PHE A 88 -11.95 8.93 7.33
C PHE A 88 -11.56 7.84 8.34
N ILE A 89 -10.27 7.54 8.49
CA ILE A 89 -9.75 6.49 9.40
C ILE A 89 -9.16 7.12 10.68
N ARG A 90 -9.40 8.42 10.92
CA ARG A 90 -8.93 9.16 12.10
C ARG A 90 -10.06 9.71 12.98
N GLU A 91 -11.22 9.08 12.95
CA GLU A 91 -12.31 9.29 13.92
C GLU A 91 -12.86 7.94 14.40
#